data_AF-A0A7S2ATI4-F1
#
_entry.id   AF-A0A7S2ATI4-F1
#
_cell.length_a   1.000
_cell.length_b   1.000
_cell.length_c   1.000
_cell.angle_alpha   90.00
_cell.angle_beta   90.00
_cell.angle_gamma   90.00
#
_symmetry.space_group_name_H-M   'P 1'
#
loop_
_entity.id
_entity.type
_entity.pdbx_description
1 polymer ?
#
loop_
_entity_poly.entity_id
_entity_poly.type
_entity_poly.pdbx_seq_one_letter_code
_entity_poly.pdbx_strand_id
1 'polypeptide(L)'
;RLDDDGLLTSPIRVDIASLMRQQGWVYAARHIRLGNHRFTNDSQISLTSTTLEYLKGVVSPETASFEEQDGILDLTHMYNNFFITDLRFWTSDRVQDYLEHLSALDGRFWRDGWGDSLIMAQALRVFSKPSHVALLAGLQFTH
;
A
#
# COMPACT_ATOMS: atom_id res chain seq x y z
N ARG A 1 1.73 9.03 9.56
CA ARG A 1 1.01 10.13 8.89
C ARG A 1 -0.30 10.36 9.62
N LEU A 2 -0.65 11.63 9.79
CA LEU A 2 -1.94 12.11 10.29
C LEU A 2 -2.34 13.25 9.37
N ASP A 3 -3.48 13.12 8.69
CA ASP A 3 -4.04 14.18 7.86
C ASP A 3 -4.72 15.27 8.72
N ASP A 4 -4.96 16.43 8.13
CA ASP A 4 -5.27 17.70 8.80
C ASP A 4 -6.69 17.79 9.39
N ASP A 5 -7.64 17.02 8.87
CA ASP A 5 -9.01 16.84 9.37
C ASP A 5 -9.20 15.51 10.16
N GLY A 6 -8.11 14.80 10.43
CA GLY A 6 -8.11 13.57 11.22
C GLY A 6 -8.26 13.81 12.73
N LEU A 7 -9.27 13.19 13.34
CA LEU A 7 -9.53 13.27 14.78
C LEU A 7 -9.38 11.92 15.48
N LEU A 8 -8.49 11.88 16.48
CA LEU A 8 -8.43 10.80 17.47
C LEU A 8 -9.53 11.02 18.51
N THR A 9 -10.51 10.12 18.57
CA THR A 9 -11.66 10.22 19.48
C THR A 9 -11.49 9.42 20.77
N SER A 10 -10.35 8.74 20.93
CA SER A 10 -9.96 8.07 22.17
C SER A 10 -8.45 8.18 22.43
N PRO A 11 -8.01 8.11 23.71
CA PRO A 11 -6.59 8.06 24.04
C PRO A 11 -5.91 6.83 23.46
N ILE A 12 -4.73 7.02 22.87
CA ILE A 12 -3.84 5.92 22.46
C ILE A 12 -3.13 5.41 23.72
N ARG A 13 -3.46 4.18 24.15
CA ARG A 13 -2.93 3.57 25.39
C ARG A 13 -1.69 2.70 25.19
N VAL A 14 -1.23 2.56 23.95
CA VAL A 14 -0.09 1.71 23.59
C VAL A 14 0.92 2.53 22.79
N ASP A 15 2.20 2.29 23.01
CA ASP A 15 3.23 2.76 22.07
C ASP A 15 3.16 1.91 20.80
N ILE A 16 2.49 2.45 19.78
CA ILE A 16 2.27 1.75 18.51
C ILE A 16 3.61 1.47 17.81
N ALA A 17 4.61 2.35 17.91
CA ALA A 17 5.90 2.13 17.29
C ALA A 17 6.65 0.97 17.96
N SER A 18 6.58 0.86 19.29
CA SER A 18 7.11 -0.30 20.01
C SER A 18 6.36 -1.58 19.67
N LEU A 19 5.02 -1.53 19.58
CA LEU A 19 4.21 -2.67 19.16
C LEU A 19 4.59 -3.15 17.75
N MET A 20 4.75 -2.24 16.79
CA MET A 20 5.18 -2.58 15.43
C MET A 20 6.54 -3.30 15.42
N ARG A 21 7.52 -2.80 16.19
CA ARG A 21 8.84 -3.45 16.31
C ARG A 21 8.74 -4.85 16.89
N GLN A 22 7.93 -5.04 17.94
CA GLN A 22 7.74 -6.34 18.60
C GLN A 22 7.06 -7.36 17.69
N GLN A 23 6.08 -6.91 16.90
CA GLN A 23 5.32 -7.78 16.00
C GLN A 23 5.96 -7.96 14.61
N GLY A 24 7.02 -7.21 14.31
CA GLY A 24 7.65 -7.20 12.99
C GLY A 24 6.79 -6.55 11.90
N TRP A 25 5.86 -5.67 12.27
CA TRP A 25 5.02 -4.97 11.32
C TRP A 25 5.79 -3.86 10.59
N VAL A 26 5.60 -3.78 9.28
CA VAL A 26 6.16 -2.72 8.43
C VAL A 26 5.13 -1.62 8.16
N TYR A 27 3.84 -1.93 8.28
CA TYR A 27 2.77 -0.98 8.06
C TYR A 27 1.56 -1.27 8.95
N ALA A 28 0.99 -0.23 9.54
CA ALA A 28 -0.23 -0.31 10.31
C ALA A 28 -1.13 0.89 10.01
N ALA A 29 -2.39 0.63 9.71
CA ALA A 29 -3.39 1.68 9.48
C ALA A 29 -4.68 1.39 10.20
N ARG A 30 -5.59 2.38 10.23
CA ARG A 30 -6.86 2.22 10.93
C ARG A 30 -7.93 1.52 10.09
N HIS A 31 -8.04 1.90 8.82
CA HIS A 31 -9.15 1.52 7.96
C HIS A 31 -8.63 0.84 6.69
N ILE A 32 -9.33 -0.19 6.26
CA ILE A 32 -9.28 -0.67 4.87
C ILE A 32 -10.43 -0.01 4.15
N ARG A 33 -10.17 0.54 2.96
CA ARG A 33 -11.20 1.04 2.07
C ARG A 33 -11.19 0.24 0.78
N LEU A 34 -12.40 0.02 0.27
CA LEU A 34 -12.58 -0.21 -1.15
C LEU A 34 -12.45 1.16 -1.82
N GLY A 35 -11.30 1.43 -2.40
CA GLY A 35 -11.08 2.51 -3.32
C GLY A 35 -12.03 2.41 -4.50
N ASN A 36 -12.78 3.48 -4.73
CA ASN A 36 -13.53 3.69 -5.97
C ASN A 36 -12.61 4.18 -7.09
N HIS A 37 -11.34 3.74 -7.10
CA HIS A 37 -10.45 3.94 -8.22
C HIS A 37 -10.94 3.02 -9.34
N ARG A 38 -12.11 3.38 -9.89
CA ARG A 38 -12.58 2.85 -11.15
C ARG A 38 -11.39 2.93 -12.08
N PHE A 39 -11.06 1.78 -12.65
CA PHE A 39 -10.63 1.67 -14.04
C PHE A 39 -11.02 2.97 -14.75
N THR A 40 -10.05 3.87 -14.97
CA THR A 40 -10.25 4.96 -15.91
C THR A 40 -10.54 4.24 -17.21
N ASN A 41 -11.81 4.18 -17.59
CA ASN A 41 -12.38 3.28 -18.60
C ASN A 41 -11.77 3.46 -20.01
N ASP A 42 -10.74 4.29 -20.16
CA ASP A 42 -10.03 4.56 -21.41
C ASP A 42 -8.56 4.08 -21.43
N SER A 43 -7.96 3.69 -20.30
CA SER A 43 -6.60 3.12 -20.28
C SER A 43 -6.64 1.64 -19.92
N GLN A 44 -6.30 0.78 -20.88
CA GLN A 44 -6.15 -0.68 -20.68
C GLN A 44 -5.01 -1.05 -19.70
N ILE A 45 -4.43 -0.08 -18.99
CA ILE A 45 -3.22 -0.22 -18.18
C ILE A 45 -3.56 0.19 -16.75
N SER A 46 -3.74 -0.80 -15.87
CA SER A 46 -3.94 -0.59 -14.44
C SER A 46 -2.62 -0.57 -13.68
N LEU A 47 -2.65 -0.04 -12.46
CA LEU A 47 -1.49 -0.13 -11.56
C LEU A 47 -1.13 -1.59 -11.27
N THR A 48 -2.11 -2.50 -11.17
CA THR A 48 -1.84 -3.93 -11.03
C THR A 48 -1.16 -4.51 -12.27
N SER A 49 -1.64 -4.24 -13.49
CA SER A 49 -1.01 -4.80 -14.70
C SER A 49 0.43 -4.30 -14.85
N THR A 50 0.66 -3.02 -14.55
CA THR A 50 1.99 -2.41 -14.50
C THR A 50 2.90 -3.10 -13.47
N THR A 51 2.36 -3.37 -12.28
CA THR A 51 3.10 -4.07 -11.21
C THR A 51 3.45 -5.48 -11.63
N LEU A 52 2.53 -6.21 -12.26
CA LEU A 52 2.80 -7.55 -12.78
C LEU A 52 3.85 -7.55 -13.89
N GLU A 53 3.87 -6.53 -14.76
CA GLU A 53 4.91 -6.37 -15.77
C GLU A 53 6.29 -6.16 -15.14
N TYR A 54 6.41 -5.25 -14.16
CA TYR A 54 7.62 -5.07 -13.38
C TYR A 54 8.12 -6.40 -12.79
N LEU A 55 7.22 -7.18 -12.18
CA LEU A 55 7.59 -8.44 -11.52
C LEU A 55 8.10 -9.49 -12.49
N LYS A 56 7.56 -9.55 -13.72
CA LYS A 56 8.08 -10.45 -14.77
C LYS A 56 9.53 -10.14 -15.13
N GLY A 57 9.95 -8.87 -15.00
CA GLY A 57 11.32 -8.43 -15.29
C GLY A 57 12.32 -8.65 -14.14
N VAL A 58 11.84 -8.79 -12.90
CA VAL A 58 12.69 -8.73 -11.68
C VAL A 58 12.62 -10.00 -10.83
N VAL A 59 11.53 -10.76 -10.91
CA VAL A 59 11.27 -11.93 -10.04
C VAL A 59 11.38 -13.22 -10.85
N SER A 60 12.20 -14.17 -10.39
CA SER A 60 12.17 -15.54 -10.92
C SER A 60 10.77 -16.14 -10.69
N PRO A 61 10.15 -16.85 -11.65
CA PRO A 61 8.75 -17.29 -11.59
C PRO A 61 8.32 -18.03 -10.30
N GLU A 62 9.27 -18.56 -9.53
CA GLU A 62 9.05 -19.37 -8.33
C GLU A 62 8.76 -18.58 -7.05
N THR A 63 9.14 -17.29 -6.96
CA THR A 63 8.92 -16.46 -5.75
C THR A 63 7.73 -15.51 -5.87
N ALA A 64 7.15 -15.38 -7.06
CA ALA A 64 5.94 -14.62 -7.28
C ALA A 64 4.71 -15.44 -6.85
N SER A 65 4.49 -15.60 -5.55
CA SER A 65 3.17 -16.00 -5.03
C SER A 65 2.20 -14.83 -5.13
N PHE A 66 2.06 -14.27 -6.33
CA PHE A 66 0.95 -13.42 -6.70
C PHE A 66 -0.17 -14.35 -7.11
N GLU A 67 -0.92 -14.84 -6.12
CA GLU A 67 -2.23 -15.36 -6.45
C GLU A 67 -3.05 -14.19 -6.99
N GLU A 68 -3.26 -14.20 -8.30
CA GLU A 68 -4.20 -13.36 -9.01
C GLU A 68 -5.61 -13.72 -8.55
N GLN A 69 -5.98 -13.36 -7.32
CA GLN A 69 -7.35 -13.52 -6.83
C GLN A 69 -8.23 -12.44 -7.48
N ASP A 70 -8.71 -12.74 -8.69
CA ASP A 70 -9.93 -12.24 -9.31
C ASP A 70 -10.28 -10.76 -9.03
N GLY A 71 -9.72 -9.81 -9.81
CA GLY A 71 -10.32 -8.50 -10.18
C GLY A 71 -10.74 -7.49 -9.09
N ILE A 72 -10.88 -7.89 -7.82
CA ILE A 72 -11.29 -7.12 -6.64
C ILE A 72 -10.05 -6.50 -5.96
N LEU A 73 -8.87 -6.99 -6.34
CA LEU A 73 -7.57 -6.60 -5.82
C LEU A 73 -7.13 -5.17 -6.18
N ASP A 74 -7.66 -4.58 -7.25
CA ASP A 74 -7.38 -3.19 -7.63
C ASP A 74 -8.09 -2.16 -6.72
N LEU A 75 -9.05 -2.62 -5.91
CA LEU A 75 -9.93 -1.72 -5.17
C LEU A 75 -9.61 -1.70 -3.69
N THR A 76 -8.88 -2.65 -3.13
CA THR A 76 -8.73 -2.72 -1.66
C THR A 76 -7.40 -2.11 -1.22
N HIS A 77 -7.42 -0.95 -0.57
CA HIS A 77 -6.22 -0.30 -0.06
C HIS A 77 -6.42 0.16 1.39
N MET A 78 -5.31 0.35 2.09
CA MET A 78 -5.35 0.93 3.43
C MET A 78 -5.53 2.43 3.31
N TYR A 79 -6.59 2.97 3.92
CA TYR A 79 -6.85 4.40 3.88
C TYR A 79 -5.74 5.12 4.63
N ASN A 80 -4.92 5.87 3.89
CA ASN A 80 -3.61 6.33 4.33
C ASN A 80 -3.64 7.71 5.02
N ASN A 81 -4.83 8.21 5.34
CA ASN A 81 -5.00 9.45 6.07
C ASN A 81 -4.62 9.30 7.56
N PHE A 82 -4.57 8.05 8.04
CA PHE A 82 -3.89 7.67 9.27
C PHE A 82 -3.15 6.33 9.11
N PHE A 83 -1.82 6.38 9.21
CA PHE A 83 -0.98 5.17 9.29
C PHE A 83 0.31 5.42 10.06
N ILE A 84 0.92 4.34 10.51
CA ILE A 84 2.30 4.28 11.00
C ILE A 84 3.03 3.23 10.18
N THR A 85 4.29 3.51 9.82
CA THR A 85 5.06 2.64 8.96
C THR A 85 6.54 2.65 9.33
N ASP A 86 7.23 1.54 9.03
CA ASP A 86 8.68 1.45 9.10
C ASP A 86 9.31 2.03 7.83
N LEU A 87 10.03 3.15 7.96
CA LEU A 87 10.67 3.80 6.82
C LEU A 87 11.69 2.90 6.10
N ARG A 88 12.30 1.94 6.81
CA ARG A 88 13.27 1.01 6.21
C ARG A 88 12.65 0.11 5.15
N PHE A 89 11.35 -0.16 5.24
CA PHE A 89 10.62 -0.88 4.20
C PHE A 89 10.61 -0.05 2.90
N TRP A 90 10.21 1.22 3.00
CA TRP A 90 10.10 2.11 1.84
C TRP A 90 11.45 2.46 1.24
N THR A 91 12.48 2.64 2.06
CA THR A 91 13.84 2.93 1.59
C THR A 91 14.65 1.69 1.22
N SER A 92 14.03 0.51 1.16
CA SER A 92 14.73 -0.70 0.71
C SER A 92 14.90 -0.68 -0.82
N ASP A 93 16.03 -1.19 -1.31
CA ASP A 93 16.39 -1.15 -2.74
C ASP A 93 15.27 -1.67 -3.64
N ARG A 94 14.66 -2.80 -3.31
CA ARG A 94 13.54 -3.38 -4.08
C ARG A 94 12.30 -2.51 -4.14
N VAL A 95 11.99 -1.76 -3.07
CA VAL A 95 10.83 -0.86 -3.05
C VAL A 95 11.17 0.41 -3.81
N GLN A 96 12.39 0.94 -3.67
CA GLN A 96 12.84 2.10 -4.45
C GLN A 96 12.87 1.80 -5.95
N ASP A 97 13.42 0.66 -6.36
CA ASP A 97 13.46 0.20 -7.76
C ASP A 97 12.04 0.09 -8.36
N TYR A 98 11.09 -0.46 -7.62
CA TYR A 98 9.69 -0.48 -8.03
C TYR A 98 9.08 0.92 -8.17
N LEU A 99 9.32 1.82 -7.21
CA LEU A 99 8.81 3.19 -7.27
C LEU A 99 9.46 4.00 -8.41
N GLU A 100 10.74 3.78 -8.70
CA GLU A 100 11.45 4.33 -9.85
C GLU A 100 10.86 3.82 -11.16
N HIS A 101 10.58 2.51 -11.25
CA HIS A 101 9.87 1.94 -12.40
C HIS A 101 8.52 2.61 -12.63
N LEU A 102 7.69 2.76 -11.58
CA LEU A 102 6.40 3.44 -11.70
C LEU A 102 6.56 4.91 -12.11
N SER A 103 7.54 5.62 -11.56
CA SER A 103 7.80 7.04 -11.87
C SER A 103 8.34 7.26 -13.28
N ALA A 104 9.02 6.27 -13.86
CA ALA A 104 9.51 6.33 -15.23
C ALA A 104 8.39 6.17 -16.27
N LEU A 105 7.21 5.69 -15.85
CA LEU A 105 6.05 5.56 -16.74
C LEU A 105 5.48 6.94 -17.03
N ASP A 106 5.72 7.39 -18.27
CA ASP A 106 5.28 8.66 -18.86
C ASP A 106 4.01 9.23 -18.20
N GLY A 107 4.16 10.07 -17.17
CA GLY A 107 3.08 10.77 -16.49
C GLY A 107 1.85 9.95 -16.01
N ARG A 108 1.95 8.62 -15.81
CA ARG A 108 0.76 7.79 -15.49
C ARG A 108 0.10 8.16 -14.17
N PHE A 109 0.87 8.59 -13.18
CA PHE A 109 0.34 9.15 -11.93
C PHE A 109 -0.69 10.27 -12.17
N TRP A 110 -0.44 11.13 -13.17
CA TRP A 110 -1.29 12.27 -13.48
C TRP A 110 -2.46 11.92 -14.40
N ARG A 111 -2.23 11.00 -15.35
CA ARG A 111 -3.23 10.63 -16.36
C ARG A 111 -4.26 9.64 -15.82
N ASP A 112 -3.79 8.66 -15.05
CA ASP A 112 -4.60 7.55 -14.57
C ASP A 112 -5.04 7.73 -13.10
N GLY A 113 -4.62 8.82 -12.45
CA GLY A 113 -5.07 9.20 -11.10
C GLY A 113 -4.67 8.20 -10.02
N TRP A 114 -3.50 7.57 -10.17
CA TRP A 114 -2.99 6.62 -9.18
C TRP A 114 -2.61 7.34 -7.89
N GLY A 115 -3.47 7.20 -6.88
CA GLY A 115 -3.23 7.72 -5.54
C GLY A 115 -2.08 7.01 -4.83
N ASP A 116 -1.46 7.71 -3.90
CA ASP A 116 -0.41 7.17 -3.03
C ASP A 116 -0.89 5.94 -2.23
N SER A 117 -2.13 5.94 -1.76
CA SER A 117 -2.72 4.81 -1.03
C SER A 117 -2.72 3.51 -1.84
N LEU A 118 -2.95 3.58 -3.15
CA LEU A 118 -2.91 2.45 -4.07
C LEU A 118 -1.47 1.97 -4.31
N ILE A 119 -0.55 2.91 -4.58
CA ILE A 119 0.87 2.60 -4.79
C ILE A 119 1.45 1.90 -3.56
N MET A 120 1.15 2.43 -2.37
CA MET A 120 1.57 1.85 -1.10
C MET A 120 0.99 0.45 -0.89
N ALA A 121 -0.30 0.24 -1.20
CA ALA A 121 -0.93 -1.07 -1.08
C ALA A 121 -0.28 -2.11 -2.01
N GLN A 122 0.04 -1.73 -3.24
CA GLN A 122 0.74 -2.62 -4.18
C GLN A 122 2.14 -2.96 -3.68
N ALA A 123 2.94 -1.96 -3.29
CA ALA A 123 4.28 -2.18 -2.76
C ALA A 123 4.26 -3.11 -1.52
N LEU A 124 3.33 -2.89 -0.59
CA LEU A 124 3.17 -3.76 0.58
C LEU A 124 2.80 -5.19 0.18
N ARG A 125 1.90 -5.35 -0.78
CA ARG A 125 1.50 -6.67 -1.26
C ARG A 125 2.64 -7.43 -1.93
N VAL A 126 3.48 -6.71 -2.68
CA VAL A 126 4.62 -7.29 -3.39
C VAL A 126 5.76 -7.63 -2.44
N PHE A 127 6.13 -6.69 -1.57
CA PHE A 127 7.42 -6.73 -0.89
C PHE A 127 7.30 -7.05 0.60
N SER A 128 6.09 -7.20 1.14
CA SER A 128 5.88 -7.59 2.55
C SER A 128 5.10 -8.89 2.66
N LYS A 129 5.23 -9.56 3.81
CA LYS A 129 4.34 -10.67 4.16
C LYS A 129 3.01 -10.11 4.66
N PRO A 130 1.86 -10.76 4.39
CA PRO A 130 0.57 -10.32 4.92
C PRO A 130 0.59 -10.12 6.45
N SER A 131 1.33 -10.95 7.19
CA SER A 131 1.49 -10.85 8.65
C SER A 131 2.28 -9.62 9.13
N HIS A 132 2.96 -8.90 8.23
CA HIS A 132 3.70 -7.68 8.55
C HIS A 132 2.86 -6.41 8.34
N VAL A 133 1.59 -6.55 7.94
CA VAL A 133 0.65 -5.46 7.76
C VAL A 133 -0.49 -5.61 8.76
N ALA A 134 -0.83 -4.55 9.49
CA ALA A 134 -1.77 -4.64 10.60
C ALA A 134 -2.88 -3.58 10.58
N LEU A 135 -4.02 -3.94 11.17
CA LEU A 135 -5.09 -3.01 11.47
C LEU A 135 -5.10 -2.61 12.94
N LEU A 136 -5.10 -1.31 13.19
CA LEU A 136 -5.17 -0.73 14.52
C LEU A 136 -6.63 -0.67 15.02
N ALA A 137 -7.28 -1.83 15.13
CA ALA A 137 -8.71 -1.94 15.44
C ALA A 137 -9.11 -1.28 16.77
N GLY A 138 -8.20 -1.21 17.74
CA GLY A 138 -8.44 -0.59 19.05
C GLY A 138 -8.29 0.94 19.09
N LEU A 139 -7.85 1.57 18.00
CA LEU A 139 -7.66 3.01 17.91
C LEU A 139 -8.94 3.67 17.36
N GLN A 140 -9.50 4.66 18.04
CA GLN A 140 -10.67 5.37 17.54
C GLN A 140 -10.22 6.62 16.77
N PHE A 141 -10.41 6.60 15.45
CA PHE A 141 -10.01 7.66 14.53
C PHE A 141 -11.09 7.89 13.48
N THR A 142 -11.42 9.16 13.27
CA THR A 142 -12.32 9.64 12.22
C THR A 142 -11.59 10.60 11.31
N HIS A 143 -11.94 10.52 10.03
CA HIS A 143 -11.55 11.40 8.93
C HIS A 143 -12.73 11.38 7.95
#